data_AF-A0A8C9EXC8-F1
#
_entry.id   AF-A0A8C9EXC8-F1
#
_cell.length_a   1.000
_cell.length_b   1.000
_cell.length_c   1.000
_cell.angle_alpha   90.00
_cell.angle_beta   90.00
_cell.angle_gamma   90.00
#
_symmetry.space_group_name_H-M   'P 1'
#
loop_
_entity.id
_entity.type
_entity.pdbx_description
1 polymer ?
#
loop_
_entity_poly.entity_id
_entity_poly.type
_entity_poly.pdbx_seq_one_letter_code
_entity_poly.pdbx_strand_id
1 'polypeptide(L)'
;LQAKYPNIVTLPEGQEGDHIVLRNPQLPGFELMVVWKMHINEEGTTTPVLDLLPKVAEQALKQKKAAIEDAPTCFRSMLLLFGIETAIENLIQVVGLEK
;
A
#
# COMPACT_ATOMS: atom_id res chain seq x y z
N LEU A 1 9.26 -10.21 3.40
CA LEU A 1 7.80 -10.03 3.35
C LEU A 1 7.10 -11.09 2.49
N GLN A 2 7.43 -11.23 1.20
CA GLN A 2 6.81 -12.24 0.32
C GLN A 2 6.93 -13.69 0.84
N ALA A 3 8.08 -14.10 1.37
CA ALA A 3 8.24 -15.43 1.98
C ALA A 3 7.34 -15.65 3.22
N LYS A 4 6.98 -14.58 3.93
CA LYS A 4 6.13 -14.63 5.14
C LYS A 4 4.64 -14.59 4.77
N TYR A 5 4.28 -13.91 3.68
CA TYR A 5 2.91 -13.69 3.24
C TYR A 5 2.74 -13.90 1.73
N PRO A 6 2.99 -15.11 1.20
CA PRO A 6 3.03 -15.33 -0.26
C PRO A 6 1.69 -15.11 -0.97
N ASN A 7 0.58 -15.27 -0.25
CA ASN A 7 -0.77 -15.09 -0.81
C ASN A 7 -1.26 -13.64 -0.79
N ILE A 8 -0.58 -12.77 -0.03
CA ILE A 8 -0.99 -11.38 0.18
C ILE A 8 0.01 -10.43 -0.46
N VAL A 9 1.31 -10.69 -0.29
CA VAL A 9 2.40 -9.83 -0.77
C VAL A 9 2.94 -10.37 -2.07
N THR A 10 2.88 -9.56 -3.12
CA THR A 10 3.61 -9.78 -4.37
C THR A 10 4.67 -8.70 -4.53
N LEU A 11 5.91 -9.12 -4.77
CA LEU A 11 6.99 -8.23 -5.16
C LEU A 11 7.18 -8.38 -6.66
N PRO A 12 7.15 -7.29 -7.45
CA PRO A 12 7.47 -7.36 -8.87
C PRO A 12 8.89 -7.89 -9.05
N GLU A 13 9.08 -8.78 -10.02
CA GLU A 13 10.41 -9.30 -10.37
C GLU A 13 11.13 -8.33 -11.30
N GLY A 14 12.47 -8.35 -11.29
CA GLY A 14 13.29 -7.58 -12.23
C GLY A 14 13.41 -6.09 -11.88
N GLN A 15 13.42 -5.23 -12.91
CA GLN A 15 13.68 -3.77 -12.78
C GLN A 15 12.48 -3.00 -12.17
N GLU A 16 11.33 -3.66 -11.98
CA GLU A 16 10.09 -3.11 -11.44
C GLU A 16 9.98 -3.21 -9.90
N GLY A 17 11.10 -3.41 -9.20
CA GLY A 17 11.16 -3.43 -7.73
C GLY A 17 10.88 -2.08 -7.05
N ASP A 18 10.15 -1.18 -7.71
CA ASP A 18 9.81 0.16 -7.25
C ASP A 18 8.53 0.19 -6.38
N HIS A 19 7.84 -0.95 -6.24
CA HIS A 19 6.63 -1.05 -5.44
C HIS A 19 6.39 -2.43 -4.83
N ILE A 20 5.53 -2.48 -3.82
CA ILE A 20 5.04 -3.71 -3.17
C ILE A 20 3.54 -3.78 -3.42
N VAL A 21 3.06 -4.90 -3.96
CA VAL A 21 1.62 -5.12 -4.19
C VAL A 21 1.05 -5.98 -3.07
N LEU A 22 -0.04 -5.50 -2.47
CA LEU A 22 -0.84 -6.22 -1.49
C LEU A 22 -2.19 -6.57 -2.09
N ARG A 23 -2.53 -7.86 -2.07
CA ARG A 23 -3.77 -8.40 -2.63
C ARG A 23 -4.53 -9.15 -1.55
N ASN A 24 -5.84 -8.99 -1.51
CA ASN A 24 -6.68 -9.81 -0.65
C ASN A 24 -7.17 -11.02 -1.47
N PRO A 25 -6.83 -12.28 -1.08
CA PRO A 25 -7.30 -13.48 -1.77
C PRO A 25 -8.83 -13.61 -1.86
N GLN A 26 -9.56 -13.05 -0.89
CA GLN A 26 -11.02 -13.09 -0.81
C GLN A 26 -11.72 -11.97 -1.59
N LEU A 27 -11.00 -10.92 -1.98
CA LEU A 27 -11.55 -9.77 -2.71
C LEU A 27 -10.79 -9.58 -4.04
N PRO A 28 -11.05 -10.45 -5.04
CA PRO A 28 -10.43 -10.31 -6.35
C PRO A 28 -10.79 -8.95 -6.96
N GLY A 29 -9.76 -8.20 -7.38
CA GLY A 29 -9.90 -6.84 -7.92
C GLY A 29 -9.69 -5.71 -6.91
N PHE A 30 -9.39 -6.02 -5.64
CA PHE A 30 -8.89 -5.06 -4.67
C PHE A 30 -7.37 -5.23 -4.48
N GLU A 31 -6.61 -4.22 -4.89
CA GLU A 31 -5.15 -4.17 -4.75
C GLU A 31 -4.76 -2.89 -4.01
N LEU A 32 -3.76 -2.99 -3.14
CA LEU A 32 -3.08 -1.84 -2.55
C LEU A 32 -1.61 -1.89 -2.93
N MET A 33 -1.07 -0.79 -3.45
CA MET A 33 0.32 -0.71 -3.86
C MET A 33 1.08 0.24 -2.96
N VAL A 34 2.11 -0.24 -2.27
CA VAL A 34 3.06 0.62 -1.57
C VAL A 34 4.12 1.06 -2.57
N VAL A 35 4.23 2.36 -2.81
CA VAL A 35 5.08 2.94 -3.85
C VAL A 35 6.07 3.94 -3.26
N TRP A 36 7.23 4.09 -3.89
CA TRP A 36 8.16 5.19 -3.58
C TRP A 36 7.82 6.41 -4.44
N LYS A 37 7.41 7.51 -3.81
CA LYS A 37 7.19 8.79 -4.47
C LYS A 37 8.37 9.72 -4.22
N MET A 38 8.76 10.46 -5.25
CA MET A 38 9.74 11.53 -5.10
C MET A 38 9.01 12.84 -4.81
N HIS A 39 9.18 13.35 -3.60
CA HIS A 39 8.72 14.69 -3.25
C HIS A 39 9.83 15.68 -3.55
N ILE A 40 9.57 16.65 -4.42
CA ILE A 40 10.53 17.70 -4.78
C ILE A 40 10.06 18.98 -4.10
N ASN A 41 10.90 19.56 -3.26
CA ASN A 41 10.60 20.85 -2.64
C ASN A 41 10.86 22.03 -3.60
N GLU A 42 10.49 23.24 -3.20
CA GLU A 42 10.64 24.46 -4.02
C GLU A 42 12.12 24.76 -4.38
N GLU A 43 13.06 24.24 -3.62
CA GLU A 43 14.51 24.39 -3.82
C GLU A 43 15.07 23.32 -4.78
N GLY A 44 14.23 22.39 -5.25
CA GLY A 44 14.64 21.26 -6.10
C GLY A 44 15.21 20.07 -5.34
N THR A 45 15.19 20.09 -4.00
CA THR A 45 15.60 18.94 -3.18
C THR A 45 14.58 17.82 -3.33
N THR A 46 15.05 16.65 -3.74
CA THR A 46 14.24 15.45 -3.91
C THR A 46 14.33 14.56 -2.68
N THR A 47 13.19 14.28 -2.05
CA THR A 47 13.06 13.37 -0.90
C THR A 47 12.20 12.17 -1.28
N PRO A 48 12.73 10.94 -1.21
CA PRO A 48 11.92 9.75 -1.40
C PRO A 48 10.98 9.56 -0.20
N VAL A 49 9.69 9.39 -0.48
CA VAL A 49 8.67 9.09 0.53
C VAL A 49 7.90 7.85 0.13
N LEU A 50 7.64 6.98 1.10
CA LEU A 50 6.72 5.86 0.91
C LEU A 50 5.29 6.37 0.92
N ASP A 51 4.48 5.86 0.00
CA ASP A 51 3.07 6.18 -0.08
C ASP A 51 2.24 4.97 -0.48
N LEU A 52 0.93 5.08 -0.31
CA LEU A 52 -0.02 4.03 -0.68
C LEU A 52 -0.85 4.49 -1.88
N LEU A 53 -0.98 3.60 -2.86
CA LEU A 53 -1.85 3.77 -4.02
C LEU A 53 -2.90 2.65 -4.03
N PRO A 54 -4.18 2.95 -3.70
CA PRO A 54 -5.26 2.00 -3.83
C PRO A 54 -5.62 1.79 -5.30
N LYS A 55 -5.70 0.54 -5.73
CA LYS A 55 -6.15 0.14 -7.06
C LYS A 55 -7.33 -0.82 -6.89
N VAL A 56 -8.53 -0.28 -7.05
CA VAL A 56 -9.77 -0.99 -6.74
C VAL A 56 -10.63 -1.05 -7.99
N ALA A 57 -11.20 -2.22 -8.29
CA ALA A 57 -12.20 -2.36 -9.33
C ALA A 57 -13.40 -1.44 -9.03
N GLU A 58 -13.92 -0.78 -10.06
CA GLU A 58 -14.96 0.27 -9.98
C GLU A 58 -16.22 -0.17 -9.18
N GLN A 59 -16.51 -1.47 -9.19
CA GLN A 59 -17.62 -2.07 -8.45
C GLN A 59 -17.41 -2.07 -6.93
N ALA A 60 -16.18 -2.30 -6.44
CA ALA A 60 -15.84 -2.29 -5.02
C ALA A 60 -15.66 -0.86 -4.46
N LEU A 61 -15.32 0.11 -5.32
CA LEU A 61 -15.23 1.52 -4.97
C LEU A 61 -16.55 2.09 -4.42
N LYS A 62 -17.70 1.63 -4.94
CA LYS A 62 -19.02 2.17 -4.55
C LYS A 62 -19.42 1.86 -3.10
N GLN A 63 -18.97 0.73 -2.53
CA GLN A 63 -19.35 0.34 -1.16
C GLN A 63 -18.41 0.90 -0.08
N LYS A 64 -17.14 1.19 -0.42
CA LYS A 64 -16.10 1.57 0.57
C LYS A 64 -15.30 2.81 0.19
N LYS A 65 -15.90 3.71 -0.59
CA LYS A 65 -15.24 4.88 -1.19
C LYS A 65 -14.43 5.70 -0.17
N ALA A 66 -15.04 6.11 0.95
CA ALA A 66 -14.38 6.92 1.97
C ALA A 66 -13.14 6.21 2.57
N ALA A 67 -13.26 4.93 2.91
CA ALA A 67 -12.14 4.17 3.47
C ALA A 67 -10.99 3.99 2.47
N ILE A 68 -11.29 3.92 1.17
CA ILE A 68 -10.28 3.82 0.10
C ILE A 68 -9.59 5.18 -0.12
N GLU A 69 -10.33 6.28 -0.06
CA GLU A 69 -9.81 7.64 -0.19
C GLU A 69 -8.91 8.04 0.99
N ASP A 70 -9.26 7.62 2.21
CA ASP A 70 -8.49 7.92 3.42
C ASP A 70 -7.27 6.99 3.63
N ALA A 71 -7.23 5.83 2.95
CA ALA A 71 -6.19 4.82 3.15
C ALA A 71 -4.74 5.37 3.00
N PRO A 72 -4.41 6.21 2.00
CA PRO A 72 -3.06 6.79 1.89
C PRO A 72 -2.71 7.70 3.06
N THR A 73 -3.66 8.51 3.53
CA THR A 73 -3.45 9.40 4.68
C THR A 73 -3.22 8.59 5.95
N CYS A 74 -4.03 7.56 6.18
CA CYS A 74 -3.86 6.64 7.31
C CYS A 74 -2.50 5.93 7.26
N PHE A 75 -2.06 5.49 6.07
CA PHE A 75 -0.76 4.85 5.90
C PHE A 75 0.40 5.80 6.24
N ARG A 76 0.36 7.06 5.79
CA ARG A 76 1.36 8.07 6.15
C ARG A 76 1.43 8.32 7.66
N SER A 77 0.28 8.38 8.32
CA SER A 77 0.24 8.47 9.78
C SER A 77 0.88 7.26 10.47
N MET A 78 0.63 6.04 9.96
CA MET A 78 1.27 4.83 10.49
C MET A 78 2.79 4.83 10.27
N LEU A 79 3.27 5.29 9.11
CA LEU A 79 4.71 5.42 8.84
C LEU A 79 5.39 6.35 9.85
N LEU A 80 4.75 7.47 10.19
CA LEU A 80 5.28 8.44 11.15
C LEU A 80 5.24 7.93 12.60
N LEU A 81 4.18 7.20 12.97
CA LEU A 81 3.97 6.74 14.35
C LEU A 81 4.74 5.46 14.68
N PHE A 82 4.80 4.51 13.75
CA PHE A 82 5.30 3.16 14.00
C PHE A 82 6.56 2.82 13.20
N GLY A 83 6.95 3.66 12.24
CA GLY A 83 8.03 3.35 11.31
C GLY A 83 7.59 2.40 10.18
N ILE A 84 8.51 2.18 9.24
CA ILE A 84 8.23 1.51 7.97
C ILE A 84 7.82 0.05 8.15
N GLU A 85 8.61 -0.73 8.90
CA GLU A 85 8.39 -2.17 9.04
C GLU A 85 7.03 -2.46 9.67
N THR A 86 6.72 -1.79 10.80
CA THR A 86 5.46 -1.98 11.51
C THR A 86 4.26 -1.46 10.71
N ALA A 87 4.39 -0.34 9.99
CA ALA A 87 3.31 0.17 9.16
C ALA A 87 2.95 -0.82 8.02
N ILE A 88 3.97 -1.41 7.37
CA ILE A 88 3.75 -2.40 6.31
C ILE A 88 3.16 -3.69 6.87
N GLU A 89 3.66 -4.17 8.00
CA GLU A 89 3.13 -5.36 8.68
C GLU A 89 1.65 -5.18 9.06
N ASN A 90 1.29 -4.03 9.65
CA ASN A 90 -0.10 -3.71 9.98
C ASN A 90 -0.98 -3.65 8.73
N LEU A 91 -0.47 -3.08 7.64
CA LEU A 91 -1.21 -3.02 6.37
C LEU A 91 -1.45 -4.41 5.78
N ILE A 92 -0.45 -5.30 5.82
CA ILE A 92 -0.59 -6.70 5.39
C ILE A 92 -1.66 -7.41 6.21
N GLN A 93 -1.68 -7.22 7.53
CA GLN A 93 -2.70 -7.81 8.40
C GLN A 93 -4.10 -7.33 8.01
N VAL A 94 -4.29 -6.03 7.80
CA VAL A 94 -5.60 -5.46 7.40
C VAL A 94 -6.06 -5.97 6.04
N VAL A 95 -5.15 -6.12 5.07
CA VAL A 95 -5.47 -6.67 3.74
C VAL A 95 -5.77 -8.15 3.80
N GLY A 96 -5.08 -8.91 4.65
CA GLY A 96 -5.27 -10.36 4.82
C GLY A 96 -6.42 -10.74 5.75
N LEU A 97 -6.96 -9.80 6.54
CA LEU A 97 -8.06 -10.04 7.46
C LEU A 97 -9.36 -10.32 6.68
N GLU A 98 -9.88 -11.53 6.84
CA GLU A 98 -11.26 -11.87 6.52
C GLU A 98 -12.17 -11.17 7.52
N LYS A 99 -13.22 -10.48 7.05
CA LYS A 99 -14.32 -10.00 7.90
C LYS A 99 -15.58 -10.77 7.55
#